data_AF-A0A7L3MGE0-F1
#
_entry.id   AF-A0A7L3MGE0-F1
#
_cell.length_a   1.000
_cell.length_b   1.000
_cell.length_c   1.000
_cell.angle_alpha   90.00
_cell.angle_beta   90.00
_cell.angle_gamma   90.00
#
_symmetry.space_group_name_H-M   'P 1'
#
loop_
_entity.id
_entity.type
_entity.pdbx_description
1 polymer ?
#
loop_
_entity_poly.entity_id
_entity_poly.type
_entity_poly.pdbx_seq_one_letter_code
_entity_poly.pdbx_strand_id
1 'polypeptide(L)'
;KQDDGPKVNDPRLLPDEFLQRTAKVVYILEKKHSRAATGFIKLLADRNSELFKRCAMFSPVDHRVPRVYVPLADCPPDFVTKPEAYSQMLFICRIVDWKEDSNFASGQLCKSLGQAGEIEPESEGILTEYGVDFSDFSPEVLECLPQNLPWVISPGELAKRRDLR
;
A
#
# COMPACT_ATOMS: atom_id res chain seq x y z
N LYS A 1 -11.05 56.90 -22.06
CA LYS A 1 -10.28 55.95 -22.90
C LYS A 1 -10.23 54.65 -22.14
N GLN A 2 -11.05 53.69 -22.57
CA GLN A 2 -11.20 52.39 -21.95
C GLN A 2 -10.16 51.49 -22.61
N ASP A 3 -9.19 51.04 -21.83
CA ASP A 3 -8.09 50.20 -22.27
C ASP A 3 -8.60 48.75 -22.33
N ASP A 4 -9.24 48.38 -23.44
CA ASP A 4 -9.63 47.00 -23.74
C ASP A 4 -8.38 46.24 -24.22
N GLY A 5 -7.59 45.77 -23.25
CA GLY A 5 -6.55 44.78 -23.51
C GLY A 5 -7.15 43.46 -24.02
N PRO A 6 -6.49 42.74 -24.95
CA PRO A 6 -7.04 41.54 -25.54
C PRO A 6 -7.23 40.45 -24.48
N LYS A 7 -8.34 39.71 -24.57
CA LYS A 7 -8.59 38.50 -23.76
C LYS A 7 -7.60 37.40 -24.20
N VAL A 8 -6.37 37.42 -23.67
CA VAL A 8 -5.27 36.52 -24.09
C VAL A 8 -5.44 35.06 -23.62
N ASN A 9 -6.45 34.74 -22.81
CA ASN A 9 -6.63 33.39 -22.25
C ASN A 9 -7.84 32.63 -22.83
N ASP A 10 -8.05 32.63 -24.15
CA ASP A 10 -8.92 31.61 -24.76
C ASP A 10 -8.04 30.41 -25.16
N PRO A 11 -8.12 29.26 -24.45
CA PRO A 11 -7.29 28.09 -24.75
C PRO A 11 -7.56 27.51 -26.14
N ARG A 12 -8.64 27.89 -26.82
CA ARG A 12 -8.96 27.48 -28.19
C ARG A 12 -8.17 28.24 -29.26
N LEU A 13 -7.47 29.32 -28.88
CA LEU A 13 -6.62 30.13 -29.77
C LEU A 13 -5.13 29.77 -29.64
N LEU A 14 -4.77 28.87 -28.72
CA LEU A 14 -3.39 28.42 -28.54
C LEU A 14 -3.02 27.41 -29.64
N PRO A 15 -1.83 27.51 -30.23
CA PRO A 15 -1.31 26.48 -31.12
C PRO A 15 -1.28 25.10 -30.44
N ASP A 16 -1.55 24.05 -31.20
CA ASP A 16 -1.62 22.66 -30.70
C ASP A 16 -0.35 22.22 -29.95
N GLU A 17 0.81 22.79 -30.27
CA GLU A 17 2.09 22.53 -29.60
C GLU A 17 2.10 22.95 -28.11
N PHE A 18 1.20 23.85 -27.71
CA PHE A 18 1.03 24.29 -26.33
C PHE A 18 -0.17 23.61 -25.63
N LEU A 19 -0.88 22.70 -26.32
CA LEU A 19 -2.04 22.00 -25.77
C LEU A 19 -1.65 20.62 -25.22
N GLN A 20 -1.89 20.40 -23.92
CA GLN A 20 -1.73 19.10 -23.28
C GLN A 20 -2.96 18.21 -23.54
N ARG A 21 -2.76 17.06 -24.18
CA ARG A 21 -3.83 16.06 -24.34
C ARG A 21 -4.23 15.48 -22.99
N THR A 22 -5.53 15.39 -22.72
CA THR A 22 -6.10 14.81 -21.50
C THR A 22 -6.95 13.59 -21.83
N ALA A 23 -7.13 12.71 -20.85
CA ALA A 23 -7.96 11.52 -20.96
C ALA A 23 -8.62 11.22 -19.61
N LYS A 24 -9.63 10.35 -19.62
CA LYS A 24 -10.27 9.83 -18.40
C LYS A 24 -10.18 8.31 -18.38
N VAL A 25 -9.97 7.75 -17.19
CA VAL A 25 -10.04 6.30 -16.98
C VAL A 25 -11.51 5.88 -17.09
N VAL A 26 -11.79 4.87 -17.92
CA VAL A 26 -13.14 4.31 -18.11
C VAL A 26 -13.26 2.87 -17.62
N TYR A 27 -12.14 2.18 -17.48
CA TYR A 27 -12.07 0.79 -17.02
C TYR A 27 -10.67 0.44 -16.52
N ILE A 28 -10.57 -0.56 -15.65
CA ILE A 28 -9.30 -1.10 -15.14
C ILE A 28 -9.19 -2.55 -15.62
N LEU A 29 -8.33 -2.80 -16.62
CA LEU A 29 -8.11 -4.14 -17.17
C LEU A 29 -7.44 -5.08 -16.17
N GLU A 30 -6.44 -4.59 -15.45
CA GLU A 30 -5.63 -5.38 -14.52
C GLU A 30 -5.27 -4.53 -13.30
N LYS A 31 -5.39 -5.14 -12.11
CA LYS A 31 -5.06 -4.50 -10.82
C LYS A 31 -3.65 -4.93 -10.39
N LYS A 32 -2.62 -4.24 -10.87
CA LYS A 32 -1.21 -4.57 -10.54
C LYS A 32 -0.72 -4.08 -9.17
N HIS A 33 -1.34 -3.02 -8.64
CA HIS A 33 -0.98 -2.50 -7.33
C HIS A 33 -1.26 -3.55 -6.23
N SER A 34 -0.37 -3.70 -5.25
CA SER A 34 -0.48 -4.67 -4.14
C SER A 34 -1.76 -4.52 -3.30
N ARG A 35 -2.34 -3.31 -3.33
CA ARG A 35 -3.46 -2.84 -2.51
C ARG A 35 -3.16 -2.85 -1.01
N ALA A 36 -1.92 -3.05 -0.62
CA ALA A 36 -1.46 -2.84 0.75
C ALA A 36 -0.76 -1.48 0.82
N ALA A 37 -0.95 -0.77 1.92
CA ALA A 37 -0.27 0.49 2.16
C ALA A 37 0.10 0.62 3.64
N THR A 38 1.21 1.29 3.89
CA THR A 38 1.68 1.67 5.24
C THR A 38 1.17 3.07 5.56
N GLY A 39 0.75 3.30 6.80
CA GLY A 39 0.13 4.57 7.17
C GLY A 39 -0.38 4.63 8.60
N PHE A 40 -1.14 5.69 8.88
CA PHE A 40 -1.61 6.03 10.22
C PHE A 40 -3.12 5.96 10.30
N ILE A 41 -3.65 5.59 11.46
CA ILE A 41 -5.09 5.62 11.74
C ILE A 41 -5.47 6.89 12.50
N LYS A 42 -6.63 7.46 12.17
CA LYS A 42 -7.22 8.63 12.84
C LYS A 42 -8.72 8.42 12.97
N LEU A 43 -9.30 8.97 14.04
CA LEU A 43 -10.75 9.05 14.16
C LEU A 43 -11.30 10.00 13.08
N LEU A 44 -12.53 9.73 12.64
CA LEU A 44 -13.21 10.60 11.69
C LEU A 44 -13.54 11.95 12.34
N ALA A 45 -13.52 13.03 11.54
CA ALA A 45 -13.77 14.37 12.05
C ALA A 45 -15.24 14.59 12.45
N ASP A 46 -16.17 14.02 11.66
CA ASP A 46 -17.61 14.15 11.91
C ASP A 46 -18.09 13.11 12.93
N ARG A 47 -18.19 13.53 14.20
CA ARG A 47 -18.60 12.67 15.32
C ARG A 47 -20.06 12.24 15.29
N ASN A 48 -20.91 12.90 14.49
CA ASN A 48 -22.35 12.65 14.48
C ASN A 48 -22.77 11.61 13.42
N SER A 49 -21.88 11.27 12.49
CA SER A 49 -22.15 10.28 11.44
C SER A 49 -22.21 8.85 11.97
N GLU A 50 -23.11 8.03 11.42
CA GLU A 50 -23.10 6.57 11.65
C GLU A 50 -21.76 5.93 11.24
N LEU A 51 -21.04 6.51 10.28
CA LEU A 51 -19.72 6.05 9.88
C LEU A 51 -18.68 6.26 10.98
N PHE A 52 -18.77 7.34 11.76
CA PHE A 52 -17.85 7.60 12.87
C PHE A 52 -17.94 6.54 13.97
N LYS A 53 -19.14 5.99 14.18
CA LYS A 53 -19.37 4.94 15.18
C LYS A 53 -18.84 3.57 14.75
N ARG A 54 -18.53 3.38 13.47
CA ARG A 54 -18.19 2.07 12.88
C ARG A 54 -16.80 2.01 12.27
N CYS A 55 -16.25 3.14 11.84
CA CYS A 55 -15.03 3.19 11.06
C CYS A 55 -14.05 4.26 11.57
N ALA A 56 -12.77 3.97 11.43
CA ALA A 56 -11.69 4.94 11.47
C ALA A 56 -11.21 5.28 10.05
N MET A 57 -10.39 6.32 9.94
CA MET A 57 -9.74 6.74 8.72
C MET A 57 -8.26 6.34 8.75
N PHE A 58 -7.86 5.51 7.80
CA PHE A 58 -6.48 5.22 7.51
C PHE A 58 -5.94 6.23 6.49
N SER A 59 -4.76 6.79 6.79
CA SER A 59 -4.03 7.76 5.98
C SER A 59 -2.71 7.13 5.53
N PRO A 60 -2.60 6.69 4.27
CA PRO A 60 -1.36 6.15 3.72
C PRO A 60 -0.22 7.17 3.75
N VAL A 61 1.02 6.68 3.85
CA VAL A 61 2.24 7.50 3.65
C VAL A 61 2.40 7.87 2.18
N ASP A 62 2.13 6.95 1.26
CA ASP A 62 2.10 7.23 -0.18
C ASP A 62 0.86 8.05 -0.56
N HIS A 63 1.08 9.31 -0.95
CA HIS A 63 0.05 10.25 -1.37
C HIS A 63 -0.69 9.85 -2.66
N ARG A 64 -0.16 8.88 -3.42
CA ARG A 64 -0.83 8.31 -4.59
C ARG A 64 -1.96 7.35 -4.20
N VAL A 65 -1.93 6.84 -2.97
CA VAL A 65 -2.94 5.92 -2.42
C VAL A 65 -4.04 6.73 -1.73
N PRO A 66 -5.34 6.45 -2.01
CA PRO A 66 -6.42 7.17 -1.35
C PRO A 66 -6.49 6.84 0.14
N ARG A 67 -7.11 7.73 0.91
CA ARG A 67 -7.50 7.41 2.29
C ARG A 67 -8.50 6.26 2.30
N VAL A 68 -8.48 5.49 3.39
CA VAL A 68 -9.25 4.24 3.50
C VAL A 68 -10.10 4.26 4.75
N TYR A 69 -11.39 3.95 4.64
CA TYR A 69 -12.22 3.61 5.78
C TYR A 69 -11.87 2.20 6.26
N VAL A 70 -11.51 2.08 7.53
CA VAL A 70 -11.23 0.81 8.19
C VAL A 70 -12.23 0.59 9.31
N PRO A 71 -12.81 -0.61 9.49
CA PRO A 71 -13.67 -0.91 10.61
C PRO A 71 -12.97 -0.68 11.95
N LEU A 72 -13.66 -0.10 12.92
CA LEU A 72 -13.13 0.04 14.28
C LEU A 72 -12.86 -1.31 14.96
N ALA A 73 -13.53 -2.37 14.49
CA ALA A 73 -13.28 -3.74 14.95
C ALA A 73 -11.87 -4.24 14.58
N ASP A 74 -11.26 -3.69 13.52
CA ASP A 74 -9.90 -4.04 13.10
C ASP A 74 -8.85 -3.16 13.79
N CYS A 75 -9.27 -2.07 14.45
CA CYS A 75 -8.38 -1.17 15.19
C CYS A 75 -8.06 -1.72 16.59
N PRO A 76 -6.96 -1.25 17.22
CA PRO A 76 -6.68 -1.57 18.63
C PRO A 76 -7.88 -1.25 19.53
N PRO A 77 -8.24 -2.11 20.51
CA PRO A 77 -9.45 -1.91 21.34
C PRO A 77 -9.49 -0.59 22.10
N ASP A 78 -8.33 -0.05 22.47
CA ASP A 78 -8.20 1.21 23.20
C ASP A 78 -8.03 2.43 22.26
N PHE A 79 -7.95 2.24 20.94
CA PHE A 79 -7.75 3.30 19.96
C PHE A 79 -8.79 4.43 20.08
N VAL A 80 -10.06 4.09 20.29
CA VAL A 80 -11.15 5.08 20.44
C VAL A 80 -10.96 5.92 21.70
N THR A 81 -10.42 5.33 22.77
CA THR A 81 -10.21 6.02 24.05
C THR A 81 -8.90 6.81 24.08
N LYS A 82 -7.87 6.33 23.38
CA LYS A 82 -6.51 6.91 23.37
C LYS A 82 -5.97 7.02 21.94
N PRO A 83 -6.59 7.82 21.06
CA PRO A 83 -6.13 7.94 19.68
C PRO A 83 -4.72 8.52 19.58
N GLU A 84 -4.36 9.42 20.50
CA GLU A 84 -3.05 10.11 20.50
C GLU A 84 -1.86 9.16 20.71
N ALA A 85 -2.07 8.04 21.42
CA ALA A 85 -1.02 7.03 21.65
C ALA A 85 -0.57 6.35 20.33
N TYR A 86 -1.43 6.39 19.31
CA TYR A 86 -1.20 5.77 18.01
C TYR A 86 -0.84 6.79 16.92
N SER A 87 -0.69 8.07 17.27
CA SER A 87 -0.40 9.16 16.32
C SER A 87 0.90 8.96 15.53
N GLN A 88 1.89 8.30 16.13
CA GLN A 88 3.18 7.97 15.52
C GLN A 88 3.33 6.46 15.23
N MET A 89 2.26 5.67 15.37
CA MET A 89 2.30 4.23 15.10
C MET A 89 1.96 3.94 13.64
N LEU A 90 2.81 3.18 12.96
CA LEU A 90 2.57 2.69 11.61
C LEU A 90 1.70 1.43 11.63
N PHE A 91 0.80 1.36 10.66
CA PHE A 91 -0.08 0.23 10.41
C PHE A 91 -0.04 -0.15 8.94
N ILE A 92 -0.34 -1.42 8.67
CA ILE A 92 -0.67 -1.91 7.33
C ILE A 92 -2.17 -1.92 7.16
N CYS A 93 -2.65 -1.31 6.08
CA CYS A 93 -4.03 -1.42 5.62
C CYS A 93 -4.07 -2.06 4.23
N ARG A 94 -5.02 -2.98 4.02
CA ARG A 94 -5.30 -3.55 2.70
C ARG A 94 -6.62 -3.01 2.16
N ILE A 95 -6.58 -2.41 0.97
CA ILE A 95 -7.75 -1.89 0.26
C ILE A 95 -8.54 -3.05 -0.32
N VAL A 96 -9.78 -3.21 0.15
CA VAL A 96 -10.69 -4.27 -0.28
C VAL A 96 -11.53 -3.79 -1.46
N ASP A 97 -12.18 -2.63 -1.33
CA ASP A 97 -13.10 -2.11 -2.35
C ASP A 97 -13.09 -0.58 -2.41
N TRP A 98 -13.47 -0.01 -3.55
CA TRP A 98 -13.67 1.43 -3.70
C TRP A 98 -14.92 1.69 -4.54
N LYS A 99 -16.01 2.00 -3.84
CA LYS A 99 -17.31 2.27 -4.45
C LYS A 99 -17.36 3.65 -5.09
N GLU A 100 -18.18 3.78 -6.13
CA GLU A 100 -18.36 5.01 -6.90
C GLU A 100 -19.00 6.16 -6.11
N ASP A 101 -19.77 5.84 -5.07
CA ASP A 101 -20.44 6.79 -4.18
C ASP A 101 -19.55 7.25 -3.00
N SER A 102 -18.33 6.71 -2.89
CA SER A 102 -17.42 6.97 -1.77
C SER A 102 -16.16 7.69 -2.21
N ASN A 103 -15.85 8.78 -1.52
CA ASN A 103 -14.59 9.53 -1.73
C ASN A 103 -13.36 8.77 -1.21
N PHE A 104 -13.53 7.91 -0.21
CA PHE A 104 -12.45 7.08 0.34
C PHE A 104 -12.67 5.62 -0.04
N ALA A 105 -11.57 4.90 -0.18
CA ALA A 105 -11.64 3.45 -0.35
C ALA A 105 -12.11 2.79 0.97
N SER A 106 -12.46 1.52 0.91
CA SER A 106 -12.75 0.67 2.06
C SER A 106 -11.72 -0.44 2.16
N GLY A 107 -11.31 -0.76 3.38
CA GLY A 107 -10.24 -1.70 3.61
C GLY A 107 -10.25 -2.27 5.01
N GLN A 108 -9.26 -3.10 5.28
CA GLN A 108 -9.06 -3.76 6.56
C GLN A 108 -7.71 -3.38 7.12
N LEU A 109 -7.66 -3.12 8.42
CA LEU A 109 -6.41 -2.91 9.12
C LEU A 109 -5.80 -4.30 9.41
N CYS A 110 -4.61 -4.57 8.88
CA CYS A 110 -4.01 -5.90 8.98
C CYS A 110 -3.20 -6.08 10.26
N LYS A 111 -2.30 -5.13 10.55
CA LYS A 111 -1.42 -5.17 11.73
C LYS A 111 -0.81 -3.82 12.03
N SER A 112 -0.36 -3.66 13.27
CA SER A 112 0.51 -2.57 13.71
C SER A 112 1.98 -2.98 13.52
N LEU A 113 2.79 -2.11 12.91
CA LEU A 113 4.22 -2.37 12.66
C LEU A 113 5.10 -1.87 13.81
N GLY A 114 4.92 -0.62 14.22
CA GLY A 114 5.77 0.02 15.23
C GLY A 114 5.76 1.54 15.09
N GLN A 115 6.68 2.21 15.78
CA GLN A 115 6.81 3.66 15.68
C GLN A 115 7.36 4.06 14.30
N ALA A 116 6.81 5.14 13.73
CA ALA A 116 7.30 5.71 12.48
C ALA A 116 8.73 6.24 12.66
N GLY A 117 9.57 6.03 11.65
CA GLY A 117 11.00 6.36 11.68
C GLY A 117 11.91 5.28 12.28
N GLU A 118 11.37 4.22 12.89
CA GLU A 118 12.16 3.06 13.29
C GLU A 118 12.48 2.16 12.08
N ILE A 119 13.67 1.57 12.06
CA ILE A 119 14.17 0.82 10.90
C ILE A 119 13.32 -0.41 10.59
N GLU A 120 13.02 -1.24 11.60
CA GLU A 120 12.30 -2.50 11.40
C GLU A 120 10.84 -2.28 10.92
N PRO A 121 10.04 -1.40 11.55
CA PRO A 121 8.68 -1.10 11.08
C PRO A 121 8.63 -0.51 9.67
N GLU A 122 9.54 0.41 9.33
CA GLU A 122 9.61 1.01 7.99
C GLU A 122 10.00 -0.03 6.93
N SER A 123 10.98 -0.89 7.24
CA SER A 123 11.44 -1.94 6.32
C SER A 123 10.34 -2.96 6.02
N GLU A 124 9.64 -3.43 7.06
CA GLU A 124 8.50 -4.32 6.92
C GLU A 124 7.34 -3.67 6.14
N GLY A 125 7.12 -2.37 6.38
CA GLY A 125 6.15 -1.56 5.65
C GLY A 125 6.42 -1.52 4.15
N ILE A 126 7.67 -1.24 3.78
CA ILE A 126 8.12 -1.20 2.37
C ILE A 126 7.95 -2.57 1.71
N LEU A 127 8.41 -3.65 2.33
CA LEU A 127 8.28 -5.00 1.77
C LEU A 127 6.80 -5.35 1.50
N THR A 128 5.93 -5.05 2.45
CA THR A 128 4.49 -5.33 2.34
C THR A 128 3.81 -4.48 1.26
N GLU A 129 4.13 -3.19 1.17
CA GLU A 129 3.56 -2.27 0.18
C GLU A 129 3.91 -2.67 -1.25
N TYR A 130 5.13 -3.17 -1.48
CA TYR A 130 5.59 -3.63 -2.78
C TYR A 130 5.25 -5.10 -3.08
N GLY A 131 4.55 -5.78 -2.17
CA GLY A 131 4.13 -7.17 -2.36
C GLY A 131 5.30 -8.17 -2.35
N VAL A 132 6.36 -7.85 -1.62
CA VAL A 132 7.49 -8.76 -1.40
C VAL A 132 7.12 -9.72 -0.27
N ASP A 133 7.18 -11.02 -0.56
CA ASP A 133 7.01 -12.06 0.45
C ASP A 133 8.31 -12.24 1.24
N PHE A 134 8.24 -12.04 2.55
CA PHE A 134 9.33 -12.21 3.49
C PHE A 134 9.01 -13.26 4.56
N SER A 135 7.97 -14.07 4.34
CA SER A 135 7.64 -15.18 5.22
C SER A 135 8.66 -16.31 5.11
N ASP A 136 8.75 -17.12 6.16
CA ASP A 136 9.57 -18.32 6.13
C ASP A 136 9.07 -19.30 5.07
N PHE A 137 10.00 -20.02 4.45
CA PHE A 137 9.65 -21.06 3.49
C PHE A 137 8.80 -22.16 4.13
N SER A 138 7.79 -22.61 3.40
CA SER A 138 6.90 -23.67 3.86
C SER A 138 7.64 -25.01 4.00
N PRO A 139 7.17 -25.93 4.86
CA PRO A 139 7.80 -27.24 5.03
C PRO A 139 7.97 -28.02 3.72
N GLU A 140 7.00 -27.92 2.79
CA GLU A 140 7.02 -28.59 1.49
C GLU A 140 8.15 -28.07 0.59
N VAL A 141 8.47 -26.77 0.70
CA VAL A 141 9.61 -26.17 0.01
C VAL A 141 10.92 -26.65 0.64
N LEU A 142 10.97 -26.76 1.97
CA LEU A 142 12.14 -27.25 2.69
C LEU A 142 12.41 -28.74 2.42
N GLU A 143 11.38 -29.55 2.19
CA GLU A 143 11.51 -30.97 1.80
C GLU A 143 12.20 -31.15 0.44
N CYS A 144 12.12 -30.15 -0.45
CA CYS A 144 12.81 -30.15 -1.74
C CYS A 144 14.33 -29.94 -1.60
N LEU A 145 14.82 -29.54 -0.43
CA LEU A 145 16.25 -29.41 -0.15
C LEU A 145 16.90 -30.80 0.00
N PRO A 146 18.23 -30.93 -0.26
CA PRO A 146 18.94 -32.16 0.04
C PRO A 146 18.88 -32.50 1.53
N GLN A 147 18.26 -33.64 1.86
CA GLN A 147 18.03 -34.07 3.24
C GLN A 147 19.29 -34.66 3.90
N ASN A 148 20.26 -35.10 3.11
CA ASN A 148 21.52 -35.66 3.59
C ASN A 148 22.53 -34.55 3.92
N LEU A 149 22.55 -34.10 5.18
CA LEU A 149 23.48 -33.09 5.68
C LEU A 149 24.60 -33.70 6.54
N PRO A 150 25.88 -33.32 6.36
CA PRO A 150 26.39 -32.35 5.39
C PRO A 150 26.29 -32.87 3.94
N TRP A 151 25.88 -32.00 3.02
CA TRP A 151 25.69 -32.36 1.63
C TRP A 151 27.03 -32.60 0.93
N VAL A 152 27.14 -33.73 0.23
CA VAL A 152 28.31 -34.09 -0.59
C VAL A 152 27.81 -34.54 -1.97
N ILE A 153 28.53 -34.13 -3.01
CA ILE A 153 28.26 -34.54 -4.40
C ILE A 153 28.44 -36.06 -4.50
N SER A 154 27.48 -36.75 -5.13
CA SER A 154 27.59 -38.19 -5.32
C SER A 154 28.79 -38.54 -6.23
N PRO A 155 29.54 -39.63 -5.96
CA PRO A 155 30.69 -40.03 -6.79
C PRO A 155 30.33 -40.22 -8.27
N GLY A 156 29.12 -40.69 -8.55
CA GLY A 156 28.61 -40.86 -9.92
C GLY A 156 28.37 -39.55 -10.66
N GLU A 157 27.93 -38.49 -9.96
CA GLU A 157 27.84 -37.14 -10.54
C GLU A 157 29.23 -36.53 -10.75
N LEU A 158 30.15 -36.77 -9.81
CA LEU A 158 31.52 -36.28 -9.90
C LEU A 158 32.24 -36.82 -11.14
N ALA A 159 32.06 -38.10 -11.47
CA ALA A 159 32.69 -38.74 -12.63
C ALA A 159 32.14 -38.23 -13.98
N LYS A 160 30.90 -37.74 -14.02
CA LYS A 160 30.27 -37.19 -15.25
C LYS A 160 30.66 -35.73 -15.51
N ARG A 161 31.02 -34.99 -14.46
CA ARG A 161 31.36 -33.57 -14.55
C ARG A 161 32.84 -33.43 -14.89
N ARG A 162 33.19 -32.43 -15.69
CA ARG A 162 34.60 -32.07 -15.90
C ARG A 162 35.16 -31.51 -14.60
N ASP A 163 36.23 -32.12 -14.10
CA ASP A 163 36.91 -31.65 -12.90
C ASP A 163 37.82 -30.45 -13.24
N LEU A 164 37.63 -29.34 -12.51
CA LEU A 164 38.38 -28.08 -12.64
C LEU A 164 38.91 -27.58 -11.28
N ARG A 165 38.94 -28.44 -10.26
CA ARG A 165 39.42 -28.11 -8.92
C ARG A 165 40.94 -28.08 -8.85
#